data_AF-A0A1W6LLE2-F1
#
_entry.id   AF-A0A1W6LLE2-F1
#
_cell.length_a   1.000
_cell.length_b   1.000
_cell.length_c   1.000
_cell.angle_alpha   90.00
_cell.angle_beta   90.00
_cell.angle_gamma   90.00
#
_symmetry.space_group_name_H-M   'P 1'
#
loop_
_entity.id
_entity.type
_entity.pdbx_description
1 polymer ?
#
loop_
_entity_poly.entity_id
_entity_poly.type
_entity_poly.pdbx_seq_one_letter_code
_entity_poly.pdbx_strand_id
1 'polypeptide(L)'
;MTRRKKKQKPASRRNTNPSSNQPRNKEQSTRGIAQLHHKHFEGPIPPPEVLGAYEPEIAKTIVQMAQNESKHRHQIETNEQKNRAEYIRTKQNLIYQTTRNSQVFAFIILFITITGSIFLLYKGRNLSGAGTFIAGIAPALKVLFSNPNKKQTDKKP
;
A
#
# COMPACT_ATOMS: atom_id res chain seq x y z
N MET A 1 0.24 36.28 23.81
CA MET A 1 1.50 36.81 23.23
C MET A 1 2.56 35.74 23.48
N THR A 2 3.28 35.16 22.52
CA THR A 2 4.19 35.83 21.57
C THR A 2 4.53 34.89 20.40
N ARG A 3 4.39 35.40 19.17
CA ARG A 3 4.97 34.86 17.93
C ARG A 3 6.48 34.65 18.09
N ARG A 4 7.01 33.49 17.68
CA ARG A 4 8.43 33.36 17.32
C ARG A 4 8.61 33.11 15.83
N LYS A 5 9.56 33.87 15.30
CA LYS A 5 9.72 34.27 13.91
C LYS A 5 10.53 33.25 13.10
N LYS A 6 10.09 33.12 11.85
CA LYS A 6 10.79 32.62 10.65
C LYS A 6 12.19 33.24 10.53
N LYS A 7 13.25 32.43 10.39
CA LYS A 7 14.60 32.81 9.93
C LYS A 7 14.96 31.86 8.77
N GLN A 8 14.73 32.27 7.52
CA GLN A 8 15.66 32.92 6.59
C GLN A 8 16.84 32.04 6.13
N LYS A 9 16.79 31.66 4.85
CA LYS A 9 17.82 30.98 4.04
C LYS A 9 19.06 31.88 3.88
N PRO A 10 20.29 31.34 3.87
CA PRO A 10 21.45 32.07 3.38
C PRO A 10 21.63 31.96 1.86
N ALA A 11 22.29 32.99 1.33
CA ALA A 11 22.30 33.46 -0.04
C ALA A 11 23.16 32.65 -1.02
N SER A 12 22.71 32.67 -2.27
CA SER A 12 23.41 32.23 -3.47
C SER A 12 24.72 33.03 -3.67
N ARG A 13 25.87 32.34 -3.65
CA ARG A 13 27.16 32.92 -4.06
C ARG A 13 27.31 32.77 -5.58
N ARG A 14 27.12 33.87 -6.28
CA ARG A 14 27.42 34.04 -7.71
C ARG A 14 28.94 34.12 -7.89
N ASN A 15 29.56 33.08 -8.45
CA ASN A 15 30.98 33.10 -8.79
C ASN A 15 31.15 33.52 -10.26
N THR A 16 31.80 34.64 -10.50
CA THR A 16 32.09 35.19 -11.83
C THR A 16 33.47 34.74 -12.28
N ASN A 17 33.54 33.85 -13.27
CA ASN A 17 34.78 33.50 -13.95
C ASN A 17 35.23 34.63 -14.89
N PRO A 18 36.50 35.07 -14.85
CA PRO A 18 37.12 35.75 -15.97
C PRO A 18 37.74 34.72 -16.92
N SER A 19 37.29 34.78 -18.18
CA SER A 19 37.89 34.09 -19.32
C SER A 19 39.23 34.77 -19.66
N SER A 20 40.32 34.00 -19.70
CA SER A 20 41.55 34.40 -20.39
C SER A 20 42.03 33.27 -21.31
N ASN A 21 42.02 33.56 -22.60
CA ASN A 21 42.60 32.75 -23.66
C ASN A 21 44.12 32.94 -23.70
N GLN A 22 44.91 31.86 -23.78
CA GLN A 22 46.16 31.75 -24.56
C GLN A 22 46.68 30.28 -24.60
N PRO A 23 47.57 29.89 -25.53
CA PRO A 23 47.33 28.76 -26.44
C PRO A 23 48.14 27.47 -26.15
N ARG A 24 47.70 26.39 -26.83
CA ARG A 24 48.24 25.03 -26.96
C ARG A 24 49.74 24.86 -26.66
N ASN A 25 50.05 23.89 -25.78
CA ASN A 25 51.15 22.96 -26.01
C ASN A 25 50.61 21.52 -25.97
N LYS A 26 50.82 20.76 -27.05
CA LYS A 26 50.43 19.35 -27.20
C LYS A 26 51.56 18.49 -26.65
N GLU A 27 51.48 18.10 -25.38
CA GLU A 27 52.23 16.95 -24.88
C GLU A 27 51.26 15.92 -24.34
N GLN A 28 51.35 14.73 -24.92
CA GLN A 28 50.56 13.56 -24.63
C GLN A 28 50.78 13.13 -23.18
N SER A 29 49.91 13.58 -22.27
CA SER A 29 49.71 12.89 -21.00
C SER A 29 48.52 11.95 -21.16
N THR A 30 48.79 10.73 -21.63
CA THR A 30 47.85 9.61 -21.50
C THR A 30 47.77 9.29 -20.01
N ARG A 31 47.01 10.10 -19.27
CA ARG A 31 46.61 9.78 -17.90
C ARG A 31 45.67 8.59 -18.01
N GLY A 32 46.22 7.40 -17.80
CA GLY A 32 45.44 6.18 -17.64
C GLY A 32 44.42 6.42 -16.53
N ILE A 33 43.15 6.43 -16.89
CA ILE A 33 42.07 6.43 -15.91
C ILE A 33 42.09 5.04 -15.28
N ALA A 34 42.66 4.92 -14.08
CA ALA A 34 42.57 3.70 -13.30
C ALA A 34 41.09 3.44 -13.01
N GLN A 35 40.50 2.45 -13.69
CA GLN A 35 39.13 2.02 -13.44
C GLN A 35 39.11 1.25 -12.12
N LEU A 36 38.61 1.89 -11.06
CA LEU A 36 38.37 1.23 -9.78
C LEU A 36 37.17 0.28 -9.94
N HIS A 37 37.44 -1.02 -10.10
CA HIS A 37 36.39 -2.04 -10.07
C HIS A 37 35.93 -2.26 -8.63
N HIS A 38 34.81 -1.64 -8.26
CA HIS A 38 34.14 -1.92 -6.98
C HIS A 38 33.30 -3.20 -7.13
N LYS A 39 33.74 -4.31 -6.52
CA LYS A 39 32.91 -5.53 -6.42
C LYS A 39 31.80 -5.24 -5.40
N HIS A 40 30.57 -5.04 -5.88
CA HIS A 40 29.38 -4.94 -5.01
C HIS A 40 28.85 -6.33 -4.73
N PHE A 41 28.54 -6.62 -3.46
CA PHE A 41 27.94 -7.89 -3.07
C PHE A 41 26.77 -7.63 -2.12
N GLU A 42 25.66 -8.33 -2.36
CA GLU A 42 24.47 -8.28 -1.54
C GLU A 42 24.09 -9.68 -1.11
N GLY A 43 23.92 -9.86 0.20
CA GLY A 43 23.53 -11.13 0.77
C GLY A 43 24.09 -11.31 2.18
N PRO A 44 23.54 -12.26 2.95
CA PRO A 44 23.93 -12.49 4.33
C PRO A 44 25.29 -13.21 4.48
N ILE A 45 25.82 -13.81 3.40
CA ILE A 45 27.09 -14.56 3.40
C ILE A 45 28.04 -13.90 2.40
N PRO A 46 29.28 -13.55 2.76
CA PRO A 46 30.22 -12.93 1.83
C PRO A 46 30.56 -13.84 0.63
N PRO A 47 31.06 -13.29 -0.49
CA PRO A 47 31.48 -14.07 -1.65
C PRO A 47 32.45 -15.20 -1.25
N PRO A 48 32.43 -16.36 -1.92
CA PRO A 48 33.31 -17.48 -1.59
C PRO A 48 34.80 -17.12 -1.58
N GLU A 49 35.21 -16.23 -2.48
CA GLU A 49 36.58 -15.69 -2.56
C GLU A 49 36.98 -14.95 -1.27
N VAL A 50 36.06 -14.20 -0.67
CA VAL A 50 36.27 -13.45 0.58
C VAL A 50 36.11 -14.37 1.79
N LEU A 51 35.13 -15.26 1.76
CA LEU A 51 34.88 -16.21 2.84
C LEU A 51 36.05 -17.19 3.03
N GLY A 52 36.65 -17.65 1.92
CA GLY A 52 37.81 -18.54 1.93
C GLY A 52 39.12 -17.87 2.36
N ALA A 53 39.17 -16.53 2.41
CA ALA A 53 40.31 -15.79 2.92
C ALA A 53 40.32 -15.67 4.46
N TYR A 54 39.20 -16.00 5.12
CA TYR A 54 39.13 -16.07 6.59
C TYR A 54 39.63 -17.40 7.11
N GLU A 55 40.11 -17.39 8.35
CA GLU A 55 40.40 -18.61 9.09
C GLU A 55 39.13 -19.47 9.22
N PRO A 56 39.21 -20.82 9.12
CA PRO A 56 38.03 -21.68 9.09
C PRO A 56 37.04 -21.47 10.23
N GLU A 57 37.51 -21.18 11.45
CA GLU A 57 36.65 -20.93 12.61
C GLU A 57 35.84 -19.62 12.48
N ILE A 58 36.47 -18.58 11.93
CA ILE A 58 35.82 -17.29 11.68
C ILE A 58 34.80 -17.44 10.53
N ALA A 59 35.18 -18.14 9.46
CA ALA A 59 34.29 -18.42 8.33
C ALA A 59 33.03 -19.18 8.76
N LYS A 60 33.17 -20.21 9.62
CA LYS A 60 32.04 -20.93 10.22
C LYS A 60 31.14 -20.00 11.04
N THR A 61 31.74 -19.13 11.85
CA THR A 61 31.00 -18.18 12.69
C THR A 61 30.19 -17.21 11.85
N ILE A 62 30.75 -16.69 10.74
CA ILE A 62 30.05 -15.80 9.80
C ILE A 62 28.84 -16.52 9.19
N VAL A 63 29.01 -17.76 8.73
CA VAL A 63 27.91 -18.56 8.17
C VAL A 63 26.83 -18.84 9.23
N GLN A 64 27.22 -19.12 10.46
CA GLN A 64 26.28 -19.36 11.55
C GLN A 64 25.48 -18.10 11.91
N MET A 65 26.13 -16.93 11.94
CA MET A 65 25.45 -15.65 12.15
C MET A 65 24.45 -15.36 11.02
N ALA A 66 24.85 -15.58 9.76
CA ALA A 66 23.99 -15.43 8.59
C ALA A 66 22.77 -16.35 8.64
N GLN A 67 22.95 -17.61 9.06
CA GLN A 67 21.86 -18.57 9.23
C GLN A 67 20.89 -18.17 10.35
N ASN A 68 21.41 -17.68 11.47
CA ASN A 68 20.59 -17.23 12.59
C ASN A 68 19.73 -16.02 12.21
N GLU A 69 20.31 -15.05 11.50
CA GLU A 69 19.59 -13.90 10.98
C GLU A 69 18.50 -14.33 9.97
N SER A 70 18.81 -15.23 9.04
CA SER A 70 17.83 -15.77 8.10
C SER A 70 16.67 -16.48 8.82
N LYS A 71 16.96 -17.30 9.85
CA LYS A 71 15.93 -17.94 10.68
C LYS A 71 15.05 -16.91 11.39
N HIS A 72 15.67 -15.89 11.97
CA HIS A 72 14.94 -14.82 12.65
C HIS A 72 13.99 -14.08 11.69
N ARG A 73 14.48 -13.70 10.50
CA ARG A 73 13.65 -13.08 9.45
C ARG A 73 12.49 -13.98 9.03
N HIS A 74 12.73 -15.27 8.77
CA HIS A 74 11.67 -16.21 8.40
C HIS A 74 10.62 -16.37 9.52
N GLN A 75 11.03 -16.35 10.79
CA GLN A 75 10.10 -16.40 11.92
C GLN A 75 9.21 -15.15 11.96
N ILE A 76 9.78 -13.95 11.76
CA ILE A 76 9.01 -12.71 11.68
C ILE A 76 8.04 -12.76 10.51
N GLU A 77 8.50 -13.09 9.30
CA GLU A 77 7.66 -13.16 8.10
C GLU A 77 6.51 -14.16 8.29
N THR A 78 6.79 -15.33 8.88
CA THR A 78 5.76 -16.34 9.18
C THR A 78 4.74 -15.84 10.20
N ASN A 79 5.20 -15.17 11.26
CA ASN A 79 4.32 -14.63 12.29
C ASN A 79 3.46 -13.49 11.74
N GLU A 80 4.02 -12.62 10.90
CA GLU A 80 3.25 -11.58 10.22
C GLU A 80 2.18 -12.17 9.30
N GLN A 81 2.51 -13.22 8.53
CA GLN A 81 1.54 -13.90 7.68
C GLN A 81 0.40 -14.52 8.50
N LYS A 82 0.72 -15.18 9.64
CA LYS A 82 -0.27 -15.74 10.56
C LYS A 82 -1.17 -14.65 11.13
N ASN A 83 -0.59 -13.56 11.63
CA ASN A 83 -1.33 -12.42 12.20
C ASN A 83 -2.25 -11.78 11.15
N ARG A 84 -1.78 -11.62 9.90
CA ARG A 84 -2.61 -11.12 8.79
C ARG A 84 -3.77 -12.06 8.49
N ALA A 85 -3.51 -13.36 8.42
CA ALA A 85 -4.54 -14.35 8.17
C ALA A 85 -5.60 -14.38 9.28
N GLU A 86 -5.17 -14.32 10.54
CA GLU A 86 -6.07 -14.27 11.69
C GLU A 86 -6.90 -12.98 11.71
N TYR A 87 -6.27 -11.83 11.47
CA TYR A 87 -6.97 -10.55 11.34
C TYR A 87 -8.06 -10.59 10.27
N ILE A 88 -7.77 -11.15 9.08
CA ILE A 88 -8.75 -11.29 8.01
C ILE A 88 -9.91 -12.20 8.45
N ARG A 89 -9.63 -13.34 9.07
CA ARG A 89 -10.66 -14.28 9.56
C ARG A 89 -11.56 -13.63 10.61
N THR A 90 -10.97 -12.97 11.59
CA THR A 90 -11.71 -12.28 12.66
C THR A 90 -12.57 -11.16 12.08
N LYS A 91 -12.01 -10.33 11.20
CA LYS A 91 -12.76 -9.25 10.54
C LYS A 91 -13.90 -9.80 9.69
N GLN A 92 -13.67 -10.87 8.93
CA GLN A 92 -14.73 -11.53 8.15
C GLN A 92 -15.85 -12.01 9.07
N ASN A 93 -15.53 -12.71 10.16
CA ASN A 93 -16.53 -13.20 11.10
C ASN A 93 -17.37 -12.05 11.69
N LEU A 94 -16.71 -10.96 12.12
CA LEU A 94 -17.41 -9.76 12.60
C LEU A 94 -18.35 -9.18 11.53
N ILE A 95 -17.88 -9.05 10.28
CA ILE A 95 -18.71 -8.58 9.17
C ILE A 95 -19.88 -9.52 8.92
N TYR A 96 -19.68 -10.84 8.92
CA TYR A 96 -20.76 -11.83 8.74
C TYR A 96 -21.82 -11.71 9.83
N GLN A 97 -21.42 -11.53 11.09
CA GLN A 97 -22.37 -11.38 12.21
C GLN A 97 -23.15 -10.06 12.11
N THR A 98 -22.49 -8.94 11.83
CA THR A 98 -23.15 -7.64 11.69
C THR A 98 -24.05 -7.57 10.46
N THR A 99 -23.62 -8.13 9.33
CA THR A 99 -24.41 -8.13 8.08
C THR A 99 -25.66 -8.99 8.19
N ARG A 100 -25.61 -10.11 8.92
CA ARG A 100 -26.80 -10.96 9.12
C ARG A 100 -27.90 -10.21 9.88
N ASN A 101 -27.54 -9.48 10.94
CA ASN A 101 -28.52 -8.72 11.71
C ASN A 101 -29.07 -7.53 10.91
N SER A 102 -28.21 -6.78 10.21
CA SER A 102 -28.65 -5.63 9.41
C SER A 102 -29.53 -6.05 8.23
N GLN A 103 -29.28 -7.21 7.62
CA GLN A 103 -30.11 -7.75 6.55
C GLN A 103 -31.51 -8.11 7.02
N VAL A 104 -31.66 -8.66 8.24
CA VAL A 104 -32.98 -8.94 8.83
C VAL A 104 -33.75 -7.64 9.10
N PHE A 105 -33.10 -6.62 9.67
CA PHE A 105 -33.74 -5.31 9.87
C PHE A 105 -34.14 -4.65 8.54
N ALA A 106 -33.28 -4.71 7.51
CA ALA A 106 -33.59 -4.21 6.19
C ALA A 106 -34.79 -4.94 5.56
N PHE A 107 -34.88 -6.26 5.72
CA PHE A 107 -36.01 -7.06 5.27
C PHE A 107 -37.32 -6.66 5.98
N ILE A 108 -37.29 -6.48 7.30
CA ILE A 108 -38.45 -6.06 8.08
C ILE A 108 -38.95 -4.67 7.62
N ILE A 109 -38.03 -3.70 7.45
CA ILE A 109 -38.38 -2.36 6.97
C ILE A 109 -39.00 -2.42 5.57
N LEU A 110 -38.40 -3.21 4.66
CA LEU A 110 -38.93 -3.40 3.32
C LEU A 110 -40.34 -4.00 3.35
N PHE A 111 -40.56 -5.02 4.20
CA PHE A 111 -41.85 -5.69 4.34
C PHE A 111 -42.94 -4.73 4.88
N ILE A 112 -42.62 -3.94 5.90
CA ILE A 112 -43.53 -2.91 6.44
C ILE A 112 -43.84 -1.86 5.38
N THR A 113 -42.85 -1.46 4.59
CA THR A 113 -43.04 -0.44 3.54
C THR A 113 -43.96 -0.95 2.43
N ILE A 114 -43.80 -2.20 2.00
CA ILE A 114 -44.66 -2.83 0.98
C ILE A 114 -46.10 -2.96 1.53
N THR A 115 -46.26 -3.54 2.71
CA THR A 115 -47.59 -3.77 3.30
C THR A 115 -48.31 -2.45 3.64
N GLY A 116 -47.58 -1.47 4.18
CA GLY A 116 -48.10 -0.13 4.43
C GLY A 116 -48.51 0.62 3.16
N SER A 117 -47.74 0.47 2.07
CA SER A 117 -48.10 1.05 0.77
C SER A 117 -49.40 0.46 0.22
N ILE A 118 -49.53 -0.88 0.25
CA ILE A 118 -50.75 -1.58 -0.20
C ILE A 118 -51.96 -1.18 0.64
N PHE A 119 -51.81 -1.10 1.97
CA PHE A 119 -52.88 -0.66 2.87
C PHE A 119 -53.34 0.78 2.58
N LEU A 120 -52.41 1.67 2.24
CA LEU A 120 -52.71 3.06 1.92
C LEU A 120 -53.47 3.20 0.59
N LEU A 121 -53.11 2.39 -0.42
CA LEU A 121 -53.88 2.27 -1.67
C LEU A 121 -55.31 1.78 -1.39
N TYR A 122 -55.48 0.77 -0.53
CA TYR A 122 -56.80 0.20 -0.21
C TYR A 122 -57.73 1.22 0.47
N LYS A 123 -57.19 2.14 1.28
CA LYS A 123 -57.97 3.25 1.87
C LYS A 123 -58.30 4.38 0.91
N GLY A 124 -57.97 4.26 -0.39
CA GLY A 124 -58.35 5.22 -1.42
C GLY A 124 -57.67 6.59 -1.29
N ARG A 125 -56.66 6.73 -0.43
CA ARG A 125 -55.90 7.98 -0.28
C ARG A 125 -54.69 7.99 -1.22
N ASN A 126 -54.78 8.88 -2.21
CA ASN A 126 -53.71 9.45 -3.03
C ASN A 126 -52.69 8.47 -3.63
N LEU A 127 -52.84 8.19 -4.94
CA LEU A 127 -51.80 7.62 -5.81
C LEU A 127 -50.44 8.35 -5.70
N SER A 128 -50.46 9.63 -5.32
CA SER A 128 -49.25 10.47 -5.13
C SER A 128 -48.33 9.94 -4.02
N GLY A 129 -48.89 9.37 -2.94
CA GLY A 129 -48.11 8.76 -1.86
C GLY A 129 -47.35 7.53 -2.35
N ALA A 130 -48.04 6.63 -3.05
CA ALA A 130 -47.45 5.41 -3.59
C ALA A 130 -46.34 5.67 -4.62
N GLY A 131 -46.53 6.66 -5.51
CA GLY A 131 -45.52 7.05 -6.49
C GLY A 131 -44.22 7.56 -5.87
N THR A 132 -44.33 8.31 -4.77
CA THR A 132 -43.16 8.85 -4.04
C THR A 132 -42.37 7.73 -3.35
N PHE A 133 -43.04 6.72 -2.80
CA PHE A 133 -42.38 5.55 -2.20
C PHE A 133 -41.65 4.70 -3.24
N ILE A 134 -42.25 4.43 -4.40
CA ILE A 134 -41.61 3.66 -5.48
C ILE A 134 -40.36 4.40 -5.99
N ALA A 135 -40.43 5.72 -6.16
CA ALA A 135 -39.30 6.55 -6.55
C ALA A 135 -38.15 6.51 -5.51
N GLY A 136 -38.49 6.50 -4.21
CA GLY A 136 -37.51 6.44 -3.12
C GLY A 136 -36.83 5.07 -2.97
N ILE A 137 -37.50 3.97 -3.31
CA ILE A 137 -36.98 2.60 -3.19
C ILE A 137 -36.15 2.17 -4.41
N ALA A 138 -36.38 2.78 -5.58
CA ALA A 138 -35.66 2.47 -6.82
C ALA A 138 -34.12 2.50 -6.71
N PRO A 139 -33.46 3.45 -6.01
CA PRO A 139 -32.02 3.44 -5.84
C PRO A 139 -31.52 2.25 -5.01
N ALA A 140 -32.26 1.86 -3.97
CA ALA A 140 -31.92 0.72 -3.13
C ALA A 140 -32.02 -0.60 -3.90
N LEU A 141 -33.07 -0.76 -4.71
CA LEU A 141 -33.22 -1.90 -5.62
C LEU A 141 -32.08 -1.93 -6.65
N LYS A 142 -31.71 -0.78 -7.23
CA LYS A 142 -30.59 -0.69 -8.17
C LYS A 142 -29.28 -1.16 -7.52
N VAL A 143 -29.00 -0.77 -6.28
CA VAL A 143 -27.79 -1.22 -5.57
C VAL A 143 -27.84 -2.73 -5.26
N LEU A 144 -29.01 -3.26 -4.90
CA LEU A 144 -29.18 -4.69 -4.62
C LEU A 144 -28.99 -5.56 -5.87
N PHE A 145 -29.50 -5.12 -7.02
CA PHE A 145 -29.37 -5.85 -8.30
C PHE A 145 -28.10 -5.52 -9.07
N SER A 146 -27.44 -4.41 -8.79
CA SER A 146 -26.17 -4.03 -9.41
C SER A 146 -25.04 -4.87 -8.82
N ASN A 147 -24.85 -6.07 -9.36
CA ASN A 147 -23.77 -6.99 -8.99
C ASN A 147 -22.39 -6.30 -9.11
N PRO A 148 -21.68 -6.01 -8.00
CA PRO A 148 -20.41 -5.28 -8.04
C PRO A 148 -19.24 -6.11 -8.62
N ASN A 149 -19.44 -7.41 -8.82
CA ASN A 149 -18.42 -8.34 -9.29
C ASN A 149 -17.98 -8.16 -10.77
N LYS A 150 -18.57 -7.23 -11.51
CA LYS A 150 -18.16 -6.92 -12.91
C LYS A 150 -17.10 -5.83 -13.04
N LYS A 151 -16.67 -5.18 -11.95
CA LYS A 151 -15.74 -4.01 -12.04
C LYS A 151 -14.26 -4.33 -11.83
N GLN A 152 -13.88 -5.59 -11.63
CA GLN A 152 -12.48 -5.98 -11.34
C GLN A 152 -11.73 -6.62 -12.52
N THR A 153 -12.35 -6.81 -13.69
CA THR A 153 -11.69 -7.45 -14.85
C THR A 153 -10.97 -6.47 -15.80
N ASP A 154 -11.15 -5.15 -15.68
CA ASP A 154 -10.66 -4.17 -16.66
C ASP A 154 -9.53 -3.24 -16.18
N LYS A 155 -8.79 -3.61 -15.12
CA LYS A 155 -7.55 -2.91 -14.77
C LYS A 155 -6.43 -3.90 -14.53
N LYS A 156 -5.90 -4.44 -15.64
CA LYS A 156 -4.56 -5.01 -15.68
C LYS A 156 -3.64 -3.97 -16.34
N PRO A 157 -2.59 -3.47 -15.67
CA PRO A 157 -1.54 -2.69 -16.32
C PRO A 157 -0.75 -3.55 -17.31
#